data_AF-A0A4V5NSM2-F1
#
_entry.id   AF-A0A4V5NSM2-F1
#
_cell.length_a   1.000
_cell.length_b   1.000
_cell.length_c   1.000
_cell.angle_alpha   90.00
_cell.angle_beta   90.00
_cell.angle_gamma   90.00
#
_symmetry.space_group_name_H-M   'P 1'
#
loop_
_entity.id
_entity.type
_entity.pdbx_description
1 polymer ?
#
loop_
_entity_poly.entity_id
_entity_poly.type
_entity_poly.pdbx_seq_one_letter_code
_entity_poly.pdbx_strand_id
1 'polypeptide(L)'
;MYCSVILEDTDMIRMHSPSCTWLFLIILALIPSMVYASAPMTMTASPTNILMGARYDGVTLKASGTIPAGSDVILRFTGAPEELHLRQKGKVFGLLWMNTGKVRLNNVPKICLVESSRPIDQLGAAGTALQLASLKSTIKVEEGANSGNVDLIHELLLLKENDGLYAETMGDIHLGPDTGATRNFAAEIAIPSAVAPGHYNIEAVAVKDGAVVGQQTLDVEARLTGFPAWLSKLAFKNGLLYGILATVIAVVSGLAIGLVFQSKGAH
;
A
#
# COMPACT_ATOMS: atom_id res chain seq x y z
N MET A 1 3.32 67.25 22.96
CA MET A 1 2.40 67.66 21.87
C MET A 1 1.01 67.20 22.28
N TYR A 2 0.04 68.12 22.34
CA TYR A 2 -1.40 67.95 22.65
C TYR A 2 -1.93 66.49 22.50
N CYS A 3 -2.56 65.81 23.48
CA CYS A 3 -3.79 66.05 24.28
C CYS A 3 -4.84 64.95 23.94
N SER A 4 -5.80 64.55 24.79
CA SER A 4 -6.16 65.04 26.13
C SER A 4 -6.65 63.91 27.07
N VAL A 5 -6.59 64.20 28.37
CA VAL A 5 -7.45 63.68 29.44
C VAL A 5 -8.94 63.98 29.16
N ILE A 6 -9.84 63.03 29.46
CA ILE A 6 -11.01 63.18 30.36
C ILE A 6 -11.53 61.77 30.71
N LEU A 7 -11.55 61.49 32.01
CA LEU A 7 -12.30 60.44 32.68
C LEU A 7 -13.51 61.14 33.31
N GLU A 8 -14.73 60.80 32.90
CA GLU A 8 -16.04 61.08 33.51
C GLU A 8 -17.06 60.68 32.40
N ASP A 9 -18.13 59.94 32.63
CA ASP A 9 -18.88 59.72 33.87
C ASP A 9 -18.87 58.27 34.34
N THR A 10 -18.69 58.06 35.64
CA THR A 10 -19.05 56.81 36.32
C THR A 10 -20.04 57.17 37.41
N ASP A 11 -21.33 57.14 37.07
CA ASP A 11 -22.36 57.26 38.09
C ASP A 11 -23.54 56.30 37.85
N MET A 12 -24.21 55.94 38.94
CA MET A 12 -25.43 55.13 39.01
C MET A 12 -25.36 53.68 38.48
N ILE A 13 -24.54 52.89 39.17
CA ILE A 13 -25.03 51.88 40.14
C ILE A 13 -26.49 51.37 39.96
N ARG A 14 -26.63 50.03 39.99
CA ARG A 14 -27.88 49.23 40.16
C ARG A 14 -28.89 49.24 39.00
N MET A 15 -28.77 48.19 38.18
CA MET A 15 -29.74 47.11 38.34
C MET A 15 -29.11 45.74 38.06
N HIS A 16 -28.58 45.14 39.14
CA HIS A 16 -28.10 43.76 39.14
C HIS A 16 -29.32 42.82 39.06
N SER A 17 -29.74 42.44 37.84
CA SER A 17 -30.71 41.36 37.65
C SER A 17 -29.92 40.04 37.53
N PRO A 18 -29.86 39.18 38.57
CA PRO A 18 -29.13 37.91 38.48
C PRO A 18 -29.73 36.94 37.43
N SER A 19 -30.93 37.24 36.94
CA SER A 19 -31.62 36.52 35.88
C SER A 19 -31.02 36.69 34.48
N CYS A 20 -30.30 37.79 34.19
CA CYS A 20 -29.78 38.02 32.84
C CYS A 20 -28.46 37.24 32.58
N THR A 21 -27.55 37.21 33.55
CA THR A 21 -26.30 36.45 33.47
C THR A 21 -26.52 34.93 33.52
N TRP A 22 -27.56 34.45 34.22
CA TRP A 22 -27.94 33.03 34.17
C TRP A 22 -28.49 32.60 32.81
N LEU A 23 -29.22 33.47 32.11
CA LEU A 23 -29.76 33.14 30.78
C LEU A 23 -28.65 32.85 29.77
N PHE A 24 -27.57 33.64 29.79
CA PHE A 24 -26.45 33.48 28.87
C PHE A 24 -25.61 32.22 29.15
N LEU A 25 -25.45 31.86 30.43
CA LEU A 25 -24.78 30.63 30.86
C LEU A 25 -25.57 29.37 30.50
N ILE A 26 -26.91 29.41 30.56
CA ILE A 26 -27.78 28.30 30.15
C ILE A 26 -27.73 28.11 28.63
N ILE A 27 -27.71 29.18 27.83
CA ILE A 27 -27.64 29.07 26.36
C ILE A 27 -26.29 28.49 25.90
N LEU A 28 -25.18 28.83 26.54
CA LEU A 28 -23.87 28.24 26.23
C LEU A 28 -23.79 26.74 26.62
N ALA A 29 -24.51 26.33 27.67
CA ALA A 29 -24.64 24.92 28.07
C ALA A 29 -25.64 24.12 27.21
N LEU A 30 -26.38 24.78 26.31
CA LEU A 30 -27.39 24.16 25.43
C LEU A 30 -26.95 24.08 23.97
N ILE A 31 -25.65 24.21 23.68
CA ILE A 31 -25.09 23.67 22.44
C ILE A 31 -25.09 22.14 22.60
N PRO A 32 -25.99 21.38 21.94
CA PRO A 32 -25.83 19.93 21.92
C PRO A 32 -24.49 19.66 21.25
N SER A 33 -23.55 19.08 21.99
CA SER A 33 -22.39 18.42 21.41
C SER A 33 -22.91 17.35 20.47
N MET A 34 -23.08 17.71 19.20
CA MET A 34 -23.45 16.78 18.13
C MET A 34 -22.22 15.93 17.87
N VAL A 35 -21.99 14.99 18.80
CA VAL A 35 -21.09 13.87 18.64
C VAL A 35 -21.67 13.07 17.48
N TYR A 36 -21.22 13.40 16.28
CA TYR A 36 -21.30 12.49 15.15
C TYR A 36 -20.56 11.23 15.59
N ALA A 37 -21.33 10.25 16.06
CA ALA A 37 -20.84 8.91 16.29
C ALA A 37 -20.39 8.39 14.93
N SER A 38 -19.10 8.50 14.65
CA SER A 38 -18.48 7.87 13.50
C SER A 38 -18.79 6.38 13.61
N ALA A 39 -19.58 5.87 12.66
CA ALA A 39 -19.93 4.46 12.65
C ALA A 39 -18.61 3.67 12.61
N PRO A 40 -18.36 2.75 13.58
CA PRO A 40 -17.05 2.12 13.70
C PRO A 40 -16.80 1.25 12.47
N MET A 41 -15.92 1.73 11.59
CA MET A 41 -15.45 0.94 10.48
C MET A 41 -14.61 -0.21 11.01
N THR A 42 -14.95 -1.44 10.63
CA THR A 42 -14.21 -2.64 11.00
C THR A 42 -13.75 -3.36 9.74
N MET A 43 -12.60 -4.02 9.83
CA MET A 43 -12.07 -4.88 8.77
C MET A 43 -11.44 -6.12 9.42
N THR A 44 -11.61 -7.25 8.75
CA THR A 44 -10.88 -8.49 9.00
C THR A 44 -10.31 -8.98 7.68
N ALA A 45 -9.10 -9.54 7.69
CA ALA A 45 -8.43 -10.05 6.49
C ALA A 45 -7.89 -11.47 6.75
N SER A 46 -8.08 -12.35 5.77
CA SER A 46 -7.66 -13.75 5.83
C SER A 46 -7.13 -14.23 4.48
N PRO A 47 -5.92 -14.82 4.40
CA PRO A 47 -5.02 -15.12 5.52
C PRO A 47 -4.14 -13.92 5.92
N THR A 48 -3.96 -13.69 7.23
CA THR A 48 -3.01 -12.68 7.76
C THR A 48 -1.53 -13.09 7.58
N ASN A 49 -1.28 -14.38 7.31
CA ASN A 49 0.07 -14.95 7.11
C ASN A 49 0.11 -15.68 5.76
N ILE A 50 0.87 -15.16 4.81
CA ILE A 50 1.07 -15.75 3.49
C ILE A 50 2.29 -16.67 3.55
N LEU A 51 2.08 -17.97 3.32
CA LEU A 51 3.10 -19.01 3.43
C LEU A 51 3.64 -19.41 2.05
N MET A 52 4.80 -18.88 1.68
CA MET A 52 5.45 -19.13 0.39
C MET A 52 6.27 -20.43 0.44
N GLY A 53 5.64 -21.53 0.04
CA GLY A 53 6.25 -22.85 -0.10
C GLY A 53 6.87 -23.11 -1.48
N ALA A 54 7.41 -24.32 -1.69
CA ALA A 54 8.08 -24.70 -2.95
C ALA A 54 7.16 -24.76 -4.19
N ARG A 55 5.84 -24.72 -3.99
CA ARG A 55 4.81 -24.72 -5.05
C ARG A 55 3.91 -23.48 -4.97
N TYR A 56 4.44 -22.37 -4.44
CA TYR A 56 3.69 -21.12 -4.35
C TYR A 56 3.44 -20.53 -5.74
N ASP A 57 2.17 -20.32 -6.08
CA ASP A 57 1.66 -19.83 -7.35
C ASP A 57 0.84 -18.53 -7.21
N GLY A 58 0.70 -18.02 -5.99
CA GLY A 58 -0.07 -16.83 -5.62
C GLY A 58 -0.93 -17.10 -4.40
N VAL A 59 -1.72 -16.12 -3.96
CA VAL A 59 -2.78 -16.34 -2.96
C VAL A 59 -3.87 -15.27 -3.08
N THR A 60 -5.13 -15.65 -2.92
CA THR A 60 -6.23 -14.69 -2.80
C THR A 60 -6.40 -14.28 -1.34
N LEU A 61 -6.19 -13.00 -1.04
CA LEU A 61 -6.44 -12.39 0.26
C LEU A 61 -7.89 -11.90 0.32
N LYS A 62 -8.69 -12.48 1.22
CA LYS A 62 -10.09 -12.07 1.42
C LYS A 62 -10.17 -11.05 2.56
N ALA A 63 -10.80 -9.92 2.30
CA ALA A 63 -11.02 -8.86 3.27
C ALA A 63 -12.50 -8.54 3.38
N SER A 64 -13.02 -8.59 4.60
CA SER A 64 -14.44 -8.37 4.89
C SER A 64 -14.61 -7.52 6.13
N GLY A 65 -15.63 -6.67 6.12
CA GLY A 65 -15.83 -5.69 7.18
C GLY A 65 -17.13 -4.92 7.06
N THR A 66 -17.20 -3.84 7.84
CA THR A 66 -18.37 -2.97 7.94
C THR A 66 -17.94 -1.52 7.76
N ILE A 67 -18.66 -0.77 6.93
CA ILE A 67 -18.43 0.64 6.60
C ILE A 67 -19.68 1.50 6.86
N PRO A 68 -19.58 2.83 6.94
CA PRO A 68 -20.74 3.71 7.09
C PRO A 68 -21.67 3.62 5.86
N ALA A 69 -22.99 3.62 6.08
CA ALA A 69 -23.97 3.48 5.01
C ALA A 69 -23.92 4.62 3.97
N GLY A 70 -24.12 4.25 2.69
CA GLY A 70 -23.97 5.16 1.56
C GLY A 70 -22.54 5.66 1.33
N SER A 71 -21.52 4.88 1.75
CA SER A 71 -20.11 5.10 1.41
C SER A 71 -19.63 4.02 0.45
N ASP A 72 -18.60 4.35 -0.31
CA ASP A 72 -17.82 3.45 -1.16
C ASP A 72 -16.58 2.93 -0.42
N VAL A 73 -15.96 1.91 -0.98
CA VAL A 73 -14.73 1.31 -0.44
C VAL A 73 -13.65 1.32 -1.50
N ILE A 74 -12.46 1.77 -1.09
CA ILE A 74 -11.20 1.52 -1.81
C ILE A 74 -10.37 0.61 -0.91
N LEU A 75 -9.98 -0.54 -1.44
CA LEU A 75 -8.98 -1.41 -0.83
C LEU A 75 -7.63 -1.15 -1.48
N ARG A 76 -6.58 -1.19 -0.66
CA ARG A 76 -5.20 -1.04 -1.13
C ARG A 76 -4.30 -2.03 -0.42
N PHE A 77 -3.60 -2.87 -1.19
CA PHE A 77 -2.57 -3.76 -0.69
C PHE A 77 -1.20 -3.21 -1.07
N THR A 78 -0.42 -2.78 -0.08
CA THR A 78 0.87 -2.09 -0.30
C THR A 78 1.98 -2.69 0.56
N GLY A 79 3.14 -2.90 -0.06
CA GLY A 79 4.35 -3.34 0.64
C GLY A 79 5.18 -2.15 1.13
N ALA A 80 5.94 -2.34 2.21
CA ALA A 80 6.82 -1.30 2.76
C ALA A 80 7.70 -0.68 1.66
N PRO A 81 7.80 0.67 1.59
CA PRO A 81 8.57 1.35 0.56
C PRO A 81 10.08 1.12 0.76
N GLU A 82 10.80 0.94 -0.34
CA GLU A 82 12.25 0.69 -0.33
C GLU A 82 13.03 1.59 -1.30
N GLU A 83 14.35 1.56 -1.14
CA GLU A 83 15.32 2.07 -2.12
C GLU A 83 15.49 1.02 -3.23
N LEU A 84 15.30 1.45 -4.47
CA LEU A 84 15.38 0.60 -5.66
C LEU A 84 16.52 1.06 -6.58
N HIS A 85 17.53 0.21 -6.73
CA HIS A 85 18.63 0.41 -7.66
C HIS A 85 18.37 -0.30 -8.98
N LEU A 86 18.15 0.47 -10.05
CA LEU A 86 17.98 -0.04 -11.41
C LEU A 86 19.23 0.21 -12.26
N ARG A 87 19.36 -0.58 -13.33
CA ARG A 87 20.38 -0.39 -14.38
C ARG A 87 19.70 -0.10 -15.68
N GLN A 88 19.99 1.07 -16.25
CA GLN A 88 19.49 1.42 -17.58
C GLN A 88 20.21 0.54 -18.60
N LYS A 89 19.44 -0.20 -19.41
CA LYS A 89 19.95 -0.93 -20.57
C LYS A 89 19.87 -0.03 -21.79
N GLY A 90 20.96 0.09 -22.53
CA GLY A 90 21.04 0.83 -23.77
C GLY A 90 21.74 0.01 -24.86
N LYS A 91 21.47 0.37 -26.12
CA LYS A 91 22.06 -0.31 -27.28
C LYS A 91 23.30 0.45 -27.75
N VAL A 92 24.47 -0.10 -27.44
CA VAL A 92 25.77 0.48 -27.80
C VAL A 92 26.20 -0.02 -29.19
N PHE A 93 26.74 0.90 -29.99
CA PHE A 93 27.03 0.73 -31.43
C PHE A 93 25.84 0.19 -32.26
N GLY A 94 24.61 0.37 -31.80
CA GLY A 94 23.41 -0.10 -32.51
C GLY A 94 23.23 -1.63 -32.56
N LEU A 95 24.13 -2.42 -31.96
CA LEU A 95 24.09 -3.89 -31.96
C LEU A 95 24.01 -4.48 -30.54
N LEU A 96 24.81 -3.99 -29.59
CA LEU A 96 25.01 -4.64 -28.29
C LEU A 96 24.17 -4.00 -27.19
N TRP A 97 23.31 -4.78 -26.54
CA TRP A 97 22.63 -4.36 -25.32
C TRP A 97 23.57 -4.47 -24.11
N MET A 98 23.80 -3.36 -23.42
CA MET A 98 24.60 -3.33 -22.20
C MET A 98 24.05 -2.31 -21.20
N ASN A 99 24.53 -2.39 -19.95
CA ASN A 99 24.16 -1.44 -18.91
C ASN A 99 24.84 -0.10 -19.16
N THR A 100 24.10 0.90 -19.63
CA THR A 100 24.60 2.24 -19.96
C THR A 100 24.48 3.24 -18.81
N GLY A 101 23.64 2.95 -17.81
CA GLY A 101 23.39 3.86 -16.69
C GLY A 101 23.01 3.15 -15.39
N LYS A 102 23.00 3.93 -14.31
CA LYS A 102 22.43 3.57 -13.00
C LYS A 102 21.29 4.53 -12.71
N VAL A 103 20.21 4.02 -12.15
CA VAL A 103 19.07 4.81 -11.68
C VAL A 103 18.82 4.41 -10.22
N ARG A 104 18.65 5.39 -9.34
CA ARG A 104 18.44 5.18 -7.90
C ARG A 104 17.14 5.88 -7.51
N LEU A 105 16.17 5.09 -7.07
CA LEU A 105 14.81 5.52 -6.77
C LEU A 105 14.53 5.27 -5.30
N ASN A 106 13.98 6.25 -4.61
CA ASN A 106 13.61 6.14 -3.20
C ASN A 106 12.09 6.22 -3.01
N ASN A 107 11.64 5.63 -1.92
CA ASN A 107 10.23 5.55 -1.52
C ASN A 107 9.36 4.78 -2.54
N VAL A 108 9.88 3.68 -3.09
CA VAL A 108 9.17 2.81 -4.06
C VAL A 108 8.48 1.67 -3.31
N PRO A 109 7.14 1.56 -3.31
CA PRO A 109 6.45 0.40 -2.76
C PRO A 109 6.85 -0.91 -3.45
N LYS A 110 7.03 -1.99 -2.69
CA LYS A 110 7.33 -3.33 -3.27
C LYS A 110 6.26 -3.80 -4.26
N ILE A 111 5.01 -3.60 -3.85
CA ILE A 111 3.75 -3.98 -4.49
C ILE A 111 2.73 -2.88 -4.18
N CYS A 112 1.78 -2.63 -5.09
CA CYS A 112 0.67 -1.70 -4.87
C CYS A 112 -0.53 -2.13 -5.73
N LEU A 113 -1.45 -2.88 -5.11
CA LEU A 113 -2.70 -3.30 -5.75
C LEU A 113 -3.82 -2.45 -5.17
N VAL A 114 -4.63 -1.83 -6.03
CA VAL A 114 -5.75 -0.96 -5.63
C VAL A 114 -7.05 -1.51 -6.22
N GLU A 115 -8.01 -1.75 -5.34
CA GLU A 115 -9.34 -2.25 -5.67
C GLU A 115 -10.40 -1.24 -5.26
N SER A 116 -11.45 -1.06 -6.08
CA SER A 116 -12.47 -0.04 -5.81
C SER A 116 -13.89 -0.51 -6.13
N SER A 117 -14.87 -0.10 -5.30
CA SER A 117 -16.29 -0.41 -5.50
C SER A 117 -16.93 0.38 -6.65
N ARG A 118 -16.34 1.52 -7.00
CA ARG A 118 -16.71 2.41 -8.11
C ARG A 118 -15.45 2.95 -8.78
N PRO A 119 -15.52 3.44 -10.04
CA PRO A 119 -14.37 4.04 -10.72
C PRO A 119 -13.68 5.10 -9.85
N ILE A 120 -12.34 5.05 -9.74
CA ILE A 120 -11.56 5.88 -8.81
C ILE A 120 -11.71 7.39 -9.11
N ASP A 121 -11.90 7.75 -10.37
CA ASP A 121 -12.23 9.11 -10.85
C ASP A 121 -13.57 9.64 -10.29
N GLN A 122 -14.52 8.75 -9.98
CA GLN A 122 -15.81 9.08 -9.39
C GLN A 122 -15.81 9.09 -7.85
N LEU A 123 -14.66 8.80 -7.23
CA LEU A 123 -14.46 8.82 -5.77
C LEU A 123 -13.77 10.11 -5.28
N GLY A 124 -13.67 11.12 -6.15
CA GLY A 124 -13.20 12.46 -5.82
C GLY A 124 -11.73 12.49 -5.35
N ALA A 125 -11.38 13.52 -4.56
CA ALA A 125 -10.01 13.73 -4.11
C ALA A 125 -9.46 12.56 -3.27
N ALA A 126 -10.31 11.91 -2.47
CA ALA A 126 -9.95 10.70 -1.74
C ALA A 126 -9.59 9.54 -2.68
N GLY A 127 -10.35 9.35 -3.77
CA GLY A 127 -10.01 8.38 -4.82
C GLY A 127 -8.66 8.67 -5.47
N THR A 128 -8.47 9.89 -5.98
CA THR A 128 -7.22 10.28 -6.66
C THR A 128 -5.99 10.08 -5.77
N ALA A 129 -6.06 10.40 -4.47
CA ALA A 129 -4.95 10.23 -3.54
C ALA A 129 -4.54 8.75 -3.29
N LEU A 130 -5.44 7.80 -3.57
CA LEU A 130 -5.20 6.36 -3.39
C LEU A 130 -4.78 5.67 -4.69
N GLN A 131 -4.93 6.35 -5.83
CA GLN A 131 -4.62 5.85 -7.17
C GLN A 131 -3.13 5.53 -7.37
N LEU A 132 -2.80 4.54 -8.21
CA LEU A 132 -1.42 4.18 -8.56
C LEU A 132 -0.68 5.35 -9.23
N ALA A 133 -1.41 6.18 -9.99
CA ALA A 133 -0.89 7.42 -10.56
C ALA A 133 -0.29 8.37 -9.48
N SER A 134 -0.83 8.38 -8.26
CA SER A 134 -0.31 9.17 -7.13
C SER A 134 1.00 8.64 -6.53
N LEU A 135 1.43 7.44 -6.93
CA LEU A 135 2.81 6.99 -6.67
C LEU A 135 3.83 7.87 -7.41
N LYS A 136 3.47 8.50 -8.53
CA LYS A 136 4.39 9.40 -9.28
C LYS A 136 4.88 10.59 -8.46
N SER A 137 4.05 11.14 -7.58
CA SER A 137 4.43 12.21 -6.63
C SER A 137 5.13 11.70 -5.37
N THR A 138 5.07 10.39 -5.12
CA THR A 138 5.55 9.75 -3.88
C THR A 138 6.96 9.19 -4.05
N ILE A 139 7.27 8.67 -5.23
CA ILE A 139 8.58 8.12 -5.62
C ILE A 139 9.55 9.26 -5.94
N LYS A 140 10.78 9.16 -5.44
CA LYS A 140 11.84 10.17 -5.64
C LYS A 140 12.97 9.59 -6.49
N VAL A 141 13.40 10.31 -7.52
CA VAL A 141 14.60 9.96 -8.31
C VAL A 141 15.80 10.65 -7.69
N GLU A 142 16.76 9.88 -7.14
CA GLU A 142 18.00 10.43 -6.57
C GLU A 142 19.16 10.41 -7.56
N GLU A 143 19.25 9.37 -8.40
CA GLU A 143 20.24 9.26 -9.47
C GLU A 143 19.58 8.78 -10.76
N GLY A 144 20.09 9.25 -11.90
CA GLY A 144 19.58 8.89 -13.23
C GLY A 144 18.66 9.93 -13.87
N ALA A 145 18.29 11.02 -13.18
CA ALA A 145 17.40 12.07 -13.72
C ALA A 145 17.87 12.73 -15.04
N ASN A 146 19.14 12.57 -15.42
CA ASN A 146 19.70 13.04 -16.69
C ASN A 146 19.58 12.03 -17.85
N SER A 147 18.85 10.92 -17.67
CA SER A 147 18.46 9.99 -18.74
C SER A 147 17.40 10.65 -19.63
N GLY A 148 17.86 11.45 -20.60
CA GLY A 148 17.05 12.45 -21.31
C GLY A 148 15.71 11.96 -21.91
N ASN A 149 14.70 12.83 -21.85
CA ASN A 149 13.32 12.68 -22.35
C ASN A 149 12.49 11.47 -21.87
N VAL A 150 13.04 10.58 -21.05
CA VAL A 150 12.33 9.40 -20.54
C VAL A 150 11.73 9.69 -19.16
N ASP A 151 10.41 9.51 -19.01
CA ASP A 151 9.75 9.48 -17.70
C ASP A 151 10.09 8.15 -17.00
N LEU A 152 11.23 8.13 -16.29
CA LEU A 152 11.73 6.97 -15.54
C LEU A 152 10.71 6.40 -14.54
N ILE A 153 9.82 7.24 -14.02
CA ILE A 153 8.80 6.81 -13.07
C ILE A 153 7.66 6.12 -13.82
N HIS A 154 7.28 6.61 -15.00
CA HIS A 154 6.33 5.90 -15.86
C HIS A 154 6.86 4.54 -16.35
N GLU A 155 8.13 4.46 -16.77
CA GLU A 155 8.75 3.18 -17.14
C GLU A 155 8.78 2.20 -15.96
N LEU A 156 9.04 2.68 -14.74
CA LEU A 156 8.96 1.87 -13.52
C LEU A 156 7.55 1.34 -13.28
N LEU A 157 6.52 2.19 -13.41
CA LEU A 157 5.12 1.79 -13.23
C LEU A 157 4.75 0.71 -14.26
N LEU A 158 5.04 0.92 -15.55
CA LEU A 158 4.80 -0.06 -16.61
C LEU A 158 5.53 -1.40 -16.36
N LEU A 159 6.77 -1.35 -15.86
CA LEU A 159 7.53 -2.55 -15.49
C LEU A 159 6.84 -3.31 -14.33
N LYS A 160 6.40 -2.59 -13.30
CA LYS A 160 5.73 -3.17 -12.13
C LYS A 160 4.33 -3.68 -12.45
N GLU A 161 3.62 -3.05 -13.38
CA GLU A 161 2.35 -3.49 -13.94
C GLU A 161 2.53 -4.78 -14.76
N ASN A 162 3.55 -4.85 -15.62
CA ASN A 162 3.90 -6.06 -16.37
C ASN A 162 4.29 -7.24 -15.45
N ASP A 163 4.98 -6.97 -14.34
CA ASP A 163 5.29 -7.97 -13.31
C ASP A 163 4.07 -8.36 -12.44
N GLY A 164 2.90 -7.73 -12.66
CA GLY A 164 1.67 -7.93 -11.90
C GLY A 164 1.71 -7.40 -10.46
N LEU A 165 2.76 -6.66 -10.09
CA LEU A 165 2.95 -6.12 -8.76
C LEU A 165 2.17 -4.82 -8.53
N TYR A 166 1.93 -4.06 -9.60
CA TYR A 166 1.13 -2.84 -9.57
C TYR A 166 -0.13 -3.06 -10.40
N ALA A 167 -1.31 -2.76 -9.85
CA ALA A 167 -2.59 -2.88 -10.55
C ALA A 167 -3.66 -1.95 -9.95
N GLU A 168 -4.57 -1.49 -10.80
CA GLU A 168 -5.84 -0.88 -10.42
C GLU A 168 -6.98 -1.71 -11.03
N THR A 169 -7.84 -2.29 -10.20
CA THR A 169 -9.05 -2.98 -10.65
C THR A 169 -10.30 -2.36 -10.02
N MET A 170 -11.45 -2.62 -10.65
CA MET A 170 -12.75 -2.11 -10.26
C MET A 170 -13.75 -3.26 -10.25
N GLY A 171 -14.54 -3.35 -9.19
CA GLY A 171 -15.73 -4.22 -9.13
C GLY A 171 -15.56 -5.50 -8.32
N ASP A 172 -14.34 -5.88 -7.93
CA ASP A 172 -14.06 -7.05 -7.08
C ASP A 172 -14.38 -6.80 -5.58
N ILE A 173 -15.09 -5.71 -5.28
CA ILE A 173 -15.64 -5.39 -3.96
C ILE A 173 -17.16 -5.57 -3.97
N HIS A 174 -17.64 -6.61 -3.32
CA HIS A 174 -19.05 -6.87 -3.09
C HIS A 174 -19.57 -6.09 -1.88
N LEU A 175 -20.45 -5.13 -2.13
CA LEU A 175 -21.16 -4.38 -1.10
C LEU A 175 -22.49 -5.07 -0.76
N GLY A 176 -22.70 -5.37 0.52
CA GLY A 176 -23.95 -5.92 1.04
C GLY A 176 -25.07 -4.87 1.16
N PRO A 177 -26.27 -5.26 1.62
CA PRO A 177 -27.37 -4.33 1.85
C PRO A 177 -27.07 -3.38 3.02
N ASP A 178 -27.64 -2.17 2.97
CA ASP A 178 -27.60 -1.21 4.08
C ASP A 178 -28.36 -1.76 5.30
N THR A 179 -27.66 -1.84 6.43
CA THR A 179 -28.20 -2.30 7.71
C THR A 179 -28.26 -1.10 8.68
N GLY A 180 -29.10 -0.13 8.33
CA GLY A 180 -29.25 1.12 9.08
C GLY A 180 -28.08 2.08 8.85
N ALA A 181 -27.26 2.31 9.87
CA ALA A 181 -26.13 3.25 9.80
C ALA A 181 -24.87 2.67 9.12
N THR A 182 -24.84 1.36 8.87
CA THR A 182 -23.68 0.66 8.31
C THR A 182 -24.04 -0.28 7.16
N ARG A 183 -23.04 -0.63 6.36
CA ARG A 183 -23.10 -1.58 5.24
C ARG A 183 -21.93 -2.54 5.36
N ASN A 184 -22.13 -3.83 5.08
CA ASN A 184 -21.03 -4.79 5.03
C ASN A 184 -20.35 -4.78 3.65
N PHE A 185 -19.05 -5.06 3.61
CA PHE A 185 -18.31 -5.29 2.38
C PHE A 185 -17.52 -6.60 2.46
N ALA A 186 -17.30 -7.22 1.30
CA ALA A 186 -16.38 -8.32 1.11
C ALA A 186 -15.61 -8.10 -0.21
N ALA A 187 -14.31 -8.33 -0.20
CA ALA A 187 -13.42 -8.12 -1.34
C ALA A 187 -12.35 -9.22 -1.38
N GLU A 188 -11.88 -9.53 -2.59
CA GLU A 188 -10.86 -10.56 -2.81
C GLU A 188 -9.71 -9.98 -3.65
N ILE A 189 -8.51 -9.85 -3.06
CA ILE A 189 -7.32 -9.37 -3.77
C ILE A 189 -6.47 -10.57 -4.17
N ALA A 190 -6.23 -10.74 -5.46
CA ALA A 190 -5.28 -11.74 -5.97
C ALA A 190 -3.83 -11.24 -5.81
N ILE A 191 -3.07 -11.85 -4.89
CA ILE A 191 -1.66 -11.54 -4.68
C ILE A 191 -0.82 -12.43 -5.61
N PRO A 192 0.02 -11.85 -6.50
CA PRO A 192 0.79 -12.59 -7.50
C PRO A 192 1.94 -13.39 -6.88
N SER A 193 2.35 -14.46 -7.57
CA SER A 193 3.52 -15.28 -7.19
C SER A 193 4.85 -14.52 -7.20
N ALA A 194 4.92 -13.37 -7.88
CA ALA A 194 6.09 -12.49 -7.93
C ALA A 194 6.35 -11.71 -6.63
N VAL A 195 5.44 -11.78 -5.64
CA VAL A 195 5.60 -11.09 -4.36
C VAL A 195 6.80 -11.61 -3.57
N ALA A 196 7.57 -10.70 -2.97
CA ALA A 196 8.72 -11.03 -2.13
C ALA A 196 8.29 -11.39 -0.69
N PRO A 197 9.12 -12.11 0.09
CA PRO A 197 8.95 -12.17 1.54
C PRO A 197 9.14 -10.80 2.20
N GLY A 198 8.27 -10.46 3.15
CA GLY A 198 8.26 -9.17 3.84
C GLY A 198 6.94 -8.87 4.56
N HIS A 199 6.83 -7.64 5.06
CA HIS A 199 5.61 -7.10 5.66
C HIS A 199 4.84 -6.25 4.64
N TYR A 200 3.53 -6.44 4.63
CA TYR A 200 2.57 -5.81 3.73
C TYR A 200 1.38 -5.30 4.53
N ASN A 201 0.74 -4.24 4.06
CA ASN A 201 -0.41 -3.65 4.71
C ASN A 201 -1.59 -3.75 3.75
N ILE A 202 -2.72 -4.29 4.23
CA ILE A 202 -4.02 -4.14 3.57
C ILE A 202 -4.79 -3.02 4.25
N GLU A 203 -5.21 -2.05 3.47
CA GLU A 203 -5.89 -0.85 3.90
C GLU A 203 -7.26 -0.80 3.22
N ALA A 204 -8.32 -0.58 3.99
CA ALA A 204 -9.64 -0.26 3.47
C ALA A 204 -9.97 1.18 3.84
N VAL A 205 -10.32 1.99 2.84
CA VAL A 205 -10.71 3.39 2.98
C VAL A 205 -12.17 3.53 2.58
N ALA A 206 -13.01 3.95 3.51
CA ALA A 206 -14.40 4.31 3.24
C ALA A 206 -14.47 5.75 2.74
N VAL A 207 -15.03 5.96 1.56
CA VAL A 207 -15.14 7.27 0.90
C VAL A 207 -16.60 7.64 0.72
N LYS A 208 -16.95 8.88 1.06
CA LYS A 208 -18.30 9.43 0.87
C LYS A 208 -18.19 10.88 0.41
N ASP A 209 -18.98 11.25 -0.60
CA ASP A 209 -19.01 12.60 -1.17
C ASP A 209 -17.62 13.16 -1.54
N GLY A 210 -16.69 12.27 -1.93
CA GLY A 210 -15.30 12.60 -2.32
C GLY A 210 -14.30 12.74 -1.15
N ALA A 211 -14.75 12.55 0.10
CA ALA A 211 -13.94 12.64 1.31
C ALA A 211 -13.81 11.28 2.03
N VAL A 212 -12.72 11.07 2.75
CA VAL A 212 -12.52 9.87 3.60
C VAL A 212 -13.37 10.00 4.86
N VAL A 213 -14.27 9.03 5.08
CA VAL A 213 -15.13 8.94 6.28
C VAL A 213 -14.70 7.86 7.26
N GLY A 214 -13.82 6.96 6.84
CA GLY A 214 -13.23 5.92 7.68
C GLY A 214 -12.04 5.26 6.99
N GLN A 215 -11.13 4.72 7.78
CA GLN A 215 -9.94 4.01 7.31
C GLN A 215 -9.61 2.91 8.31
N GLN A 216 -9.27 1.72 7.82
CA GLN A 216 -8.75 0.62 8.62
C GLN A 216 -7.58 -0.03 7.91
N THR A 217 -6.52 -0.35 8.66
CA THR A 217 -5.32 -1.00 8.14
C THR A 217 -5.05 -2.27 8.94
N LEU A 218 -4.71 -3.36 8.25
CA LEU A 218 -4.28 -4.61 8.86
C LEU A 218 -2.93 -5.01 8.27
N ASP A 219 -2.05 -5.51 9.13
CA ASP A 219 -0.75 -6.04 8.73
C ASP A 219 -0.89 -7.49 8.22
N VAL A 220 -0.17 -7.79 7.14
CA VAL A 220 -0.10 -9.10 6.49
C VAL A 220 1.38 -9.47 6.33
N GLU A 221 1.80 -10.59 6.93
CA GLU A 221 3.18 -11.07 6.80
C GLU A 221 3.27 -12.12 5.69
N ALA A 222 4.18 -11.93 4.74
CA ALA A 222 4.49 -12.92 3.71
C ALA A 222 5.87 -13.53 3.99
N ARG A 223 5.92 -14.84 4.26
CA ARG A 223 7.16 -15.53 4.66
C ARG A 223 7.36 -16.86 3.95
N LEU A 224 8.62 -17.20 3.70
CA LEU A 224 9.01 -18.50 3.16
C LEU A 224 8.66 -19.63 4.15
N THR A 225 8.24 -20.78 3.64
CA THR A 225 8.04 -22.00 4.43
C THR A 225 8.64 -23.24 3.74
N GLY A 226 8.82 -24.33 4.49
CA GLY A 226 9.33 -25.61 3.97
C GLY A 226 10.73 -25.51 3.37
N PHE A 227 10.94 -26.14 2.21
CA PHE A 227 12.26 -26.22 1.56
C PHE A 227 12.89 -24.85 1.20
N PRO A 228 12.18 -23.88 0.59
CA PRO A 228 12.71 -22.53 0.40
C PRO A 228 13.19 -21.84 1.68
N ALA A 229 12.44 -22.00 2.79
CA ALA A 229 12.84 -21.43 4.08
C ALA A 229 14.10 -22.08 4.66
N TRP A 230 14.21 -23.41 4.55
CA TRP A 230 15.40 -24.16 4.97
C TRP A 230 16.63 -23.77 4.13
N LEU A 231 16.48 -23.68 2.81
CA LEU A 231 17.56 -23.29 1.89
C LEU A 231 18.02 -21.85 2.13
N SER A 232 17.09 -20.91 2.27
CA SER A 232 17.37 -19.51 2.63
C SER A 232 18.10 -19.42 3.97
N LYS A 233 17.62 -20.13 4.99
CA LYS A 233 18.28 -20.19 6.31
C LYS A 233 19.70 -20.75 6.22
N LEU A 234 19.97 -21.76 5.38
CA LEU A 234 21.33 -22.25 5.15
C LEU A 234 22.21 -21.21 4.44
N ALA A 235 21.73 -20.61 3.35
CA ALA A 235 22.49 -19.63 2.58
C ALA A 235 22.90 -18.42 3.44
N PHE A 236 21.95 -17.84 4.20
CA PHE A 236 22.20 -16.62 4.98
C PHE A 236 22.81 -16.86 6.37
N LYS A 237 22.59 -18.03 7.02
CA LYS A 237 23.17 -18.30 8.35
C LYS A 237 24.41 -19.20 8.33
N ASN A 238 24.60 -20.02 7.31
CA ASN A 238 25.68 -21.01 7.22
C ASN A 238 26.25 -21.10 5.79
N GLY A 239 26.68 -19.97 5.23
CA GLY A 239 27.13 -19.86 3.83
C GLY A 239 28.20 -20.88 3.40
N LEU A 240 29.09 -21.30 4.29
CA LEU A 240 30.07 -22.37 4.02
C LEU A 240 29.41 -23.72 3.74
N LEU A 241 28.44 -24.13 4.57
CA LEU A 241 27.69 -25.39 4.37
C LEU A 241 26.86 -25.33 3.10
N TYR A 242 26.24 -24.19 2.82
CA TYR A 242 25.52 -23.95 1.56
C TYR A 242 26.45 -24.08 0.34
N GLY A 243 27.65 -23.48 0.39
CA GLY A 243 28.66 -23.58 -0.67
C GLY A 243 29.11 -25.02 -0.92
N ILE A 244 29.46 -25.76 0.13
CA ILE A 244 29.85 -27.18 0.03
C ILE A 244 28.70 -28.00 -0.58
N LEU A 245 27.47 -27.83 -0.09
CA LEU A 245 26.30 -28.53 -0.60
C LEU A 245 26.05 -28.23 -2.09
N ALA A 246 26.15 -26.95 -2.49
CA ALA A 246 26.02 -26.54 -3.89
C ALA A 246 27.11 -27.14 -4.79
N THR A 247 28.36 -27.19 -4.33
CA THR A 247 29.46 -27.84 -5.05
C THR A 247 29.23 -29.35 -5.21
N VAL A 248 28.82 -30.04 -4.15
CA VAL A 248 28.51 -31.48 -4.21
C VAL A 248 27.37 -31.76 -5.19
N ILE A 249 26.29 -30.98 -5.15
CA ILE A 249 25.17 -31.10 -6.10
C ILE A 249 25.67 -30.88 -7.54
N ALA A 250 26.48 -29.83 -7.79
CA ALA A 250 27.01 -29.54 -9.12
C ALA A 250 27.88 -30.69 -9.69
N VAL A 251 28.75 -31.28 -8.86
CA VAL A 251 29.58 -32.44 -9.25
C VAL A 251 28.71 -33.66 -9.56
N VAL A 252 27.73 -33.98 -8.70
CA VAL A 252 26.82 -35.11 -8.91
C VAL A 252 25.96 -34.92 -10.17
N SER A 253 25.42 -33.73 -10.39
CA SER A 253 24.65 -33.40 -11.60
C SER A 253 25.50 -33.49 -12.86
N GLY A 254 26.73 -32.97 -12.84
CA GLY A 254 27.66 -33.06 -13.98
C GLY A 254 28.01 -34.51 -14.34
N LEU A 255 28.30 -35.34 -13.33
CA LEU A 255 28.57 -36.76 -13.53
C LEU A 255 27.33 -37.53 -14.04
N ALA A 256 26.14 -37.27 -13.49
CA ALA A 256 24.90 -37.89 -13.92
C ALA A 256 24.56 -37.57 -15.38
N ILE A 257 24.72 -36.30 -15.79
CA ILE A 257 24.59 -35.87 -17.19
C ILE A 257 25.60 -36.64 -18.07
N GLY A 258 26.88 -36.70 -17.66
CA GLY A 258 27.92 -37.44 -18.38
C GLY A 258 27.55 -38.91 -18.63
N LEU A 259 27.07 -39.62 -17.60
CA LEU A 259 26.65 -41.02 -17.71
C LEU A 259 25.45 -41.21 -18.66
N VAL A 260 24.44 -40.34 -18.56
CA VAL A 260 23.23 -40.42 -19.41
C VAL A 260 23.56 -40.21 -20.90
N PHE A 261 24.47 -39.29 -21.22
CA PHE A 261 24.86 -39.02 -22.61
C PHE A 261 25.89 -40.02 -23.16
N GLN A 262 26.83 -40.52 -22.34
CA GLN A 262 27.75 -41.58 -22.76
C GLN A 262 27.01 -42.87 -23.18
N SER A 263 25.88 -43.20 -22.53
CA SER A 263 25.08 -44.39 -22.85
C SER A 263 24.33 -44.33 -24.20
N LYS A 264 24.29 -43.19 -24.90
CA LYS A 264 23.54 -43.01 -26.17
C LYS A 264 24.40 -42.70 -27.39
N GLY A 265 25.72 -42.64 -27.25
CA GLY A 265 26.67 -42.29 -28.32
C GLY A 265 27.35 -43.48 -29.02
N ALA A 266 26.91 -44.71 -28.77
CA ALA A 266 27.55 -45.92 -29.29
C ALA A 266 26.61 -46.70 -30.23
N HIS A 267 26.41 -46.17 -31.44
CA HIS A 267 25.90 -46.88 -32.61
C HIS A 267 26.42 -46.20 -33.89
#